data_AF-A0A060BXH8-F1
#
_entry.id   AF-A0A060BXH8-F1
#
_cell.length_a   1.000
_cell.length_b   1.000
_cell.length_c   1.000
_cell.angle_alpha   90.00
_cell.angle_beta   90.00
_cell.angle_gamma   90.00
#
_symmetry.space_group_name_H-M   'P 1'
#
loop_
_entity.id
_entity.type
_entity.pdbx_description
1 polymer ?
#
loop_
_entity_poly.entity_id
_entity_poly.type
_entity_poly.pdbx_seq_one_letter_code
_entity_poly.pdbx_strand_id
1 'polypeptide(L)'
;HNPDPPRGPIPPPTAEILAIRDAAARLGSERLTGCTLWVTLEPCPMCAAAIAEARLARLVYAASDPKGGGVEHGPRIFAHSRHVPEIIGGIAEADSAGLLRDFFRERRPG
;
A
#
# COMPACT_ATOMS: atom_id res chain seq x y z
N HIS A 1 32.64 -3.08 16.12
CA HIS A 1 31.41 -2.67 15.41
C HIS A 1 31.53 -3.27 14.02
N ASN A 2 30.80 -4.36 13.73
CA ASN A 2 30.84 -5.01 12.42
C ASN A 2 29.99 -4.15 11.47
N PRO A 3 30.48 -3.71 10.31
CA PRO A 3 29.63 -3.01 9.35
C PRO A 3 28.51 -3.93 8.88
N ASP A 4 27.28 -3.42 8.88
CA ASP A 4 26.16 -4.13 8.27
C ASP A 4 26.48 -4.47 6.80
N PRO A 5 26.08 -5.65 6.31
CA PRO A 5 26.26 -6.00 4.91
C PRO A 5 25.57 -4.95 4.02
N PRO A 6 26.11 -4.68 2.82
CA PRO A 6 25.52 -3.72 1.90
C PRO A 6 24.07 -4.12 1.62
N ARG A 7 23.12 -3.22 1.93
CA ARG A 7 21.71 -3.44 1.58
C ARG A 7 21.63 -3.61 0.06
N GLY A 8 20.91 -4.64 -0.38
CA GLY A 8 20.64 -4.89 -1.79
C GLY A 8 19.93 -3.70 -2.46
N PRO A 9 19.73 -3.76 -3.79
CA PRO A 9 19.09 -2.68 -4.53
C PRO A 9 17.71 -2.33 -3.95
N ILE A 10 17.40 -1.04 -3.94
CA ILE A 10 16.09 -0.52 -3.48
C ILE A 10 15.00 -1.12 -4.39
N PRO A 11 13.91 -1.66 -3.84
CA PRO A 11 12.83 -2.23 -4.65
C PRO A 11 12.19 -1.18 -5.57
N PRO A 12 11.68 -1.57 -6.75
CA PRO A 12 10.97 -0.67 -7.64
C PRO A 12 9.71 -0.10 -6.96
N PRO A 13 9.21 1.07 -7.43
CA PRO A 13 7.98 1.64 -6.89
C PRO A 13 6.81 0.66 -7.03
N THR A 14 6.01 0.55 -5.97
CA THR A 14 4.81 -0.29 -5.96
C THR A 14 3.67 0.36 -6.73
N ALA A 15 2.60 -0.40 -6.98
CA ALA A 15 1.43 0.08 -7.70
C ALA A 15 0.80 1.32 -7.05
N GLU A 16 0.75 1.38 -5.72
CA GLU A 16 0.20 2.50 -4.95
C GLU A 16 1.04 3.76 -5.13
N ILE A 17 2.36 3.63 -5.07
CA ILE A 17 3.28 4.77 -5.28
C ILE A 17 3.16 5.30 -6.71
N LEU A 18 3.07 4.41 -7.70
CA LEU A 18 2.86 4.81 -9.09
C LEU A 18 1.52 5.53 -9.28
N ALA A 19 0.44 5.01 -8.69
CA ALA A 19 -0.89 5.61 -8.77
C ALA A 19 -0.95 7.00 -8.12
N ILE A 20 -0.36 7.16 -6.93
CA ILE A 20 -0.28 8.46 -6.23
C ILE A 20 0.49 9.47 -7.07
N ARG A 21 1.63 9.07 -7.66
CA ARG A 21 2.44 9.94 -8.51
C ARG A 21 1.71 10.37 -9.78
N ASP A 22 1.04 9.44 -10.45
CA ASP A 22 0.26 9.75 -11.65
C ASP A 22 -0.91 10.69 -11.34
N ALA A 23 -1.64 10.44 -10.24
CA ALA A 23 -2.71 11.33 -9.79
C ALA A 23 -2.20 12.73 -9.45
N ALA A 24 -1.08 12.84 -8.75
CA ALA A 24 -0.46 14.12 -8.40
C ALA A 24 -0.03 14.91 -9.64
N ALA A 25 0.56 14.24 -10.63
CA ALA A 25 0.95 14.84 -11.89
C ALA A 25 -0.27 15.36 -12.69
N ARG A 26 -1.35 14.57 -12.76
CA ARG A 26 -2.58 14.95 -13.47
C ARG A 26 -3.32 16.11 -12.82
N LEU A 27 -3.31 16.19 -11.50
CA LEU A 27 -4.01 17.23 -10.74
C LEU A 27 -3.13 18.46 -10.47
N GLY A 28 -1.83 18.40 -10.78
CA GLY A 28 -0.86 19.45 -10.45
C GLY A 28 -0.75 19.70 -8.95
N SER A 29 -0.99 18.68 -8.13
CA SER A 29 -1.04 18.80 -6.67
C SER A 29 -0.50 17.54 -5.99
N GLU A 30 0.39 17.72 -5.02
CA GLU A 30 0.87 16.63 -4.16
C GLU A 30 -0.17 16.22 -3.10
N ARG A 31 -1.19 17.07 -2.87
CA ARG A 31 -2.30 16.80 -1.95
C ARG A 31 -3.51 16.32 -2.75
N LEU A 32 -3.93 15.10 -2.46
CA LEU A 32 -4.99 14.35 -3.12
C LEU A 32 -6.24 14.23 -2.24
N THR A 33 -6.60 15.32 -1.55
CA THR A 33 -7.66 15.36 -0.52
C THR A 33 -9.08 15.07 -1.01
N GLY A 34 -9.30 14.94 -2.32
CA GLY A 34 -10.58 14.51 -2.90
C GLY A 34 -10.53 13.11 -3.52
N CYS A 35 -9.37 12.44 -3.51
CA CYS A 35 -9.16 11.20 -4.23
C CYS A 35 -9.38 9.97 -3.33
N THR A 36 -9.86 8.90 -3.96
CA THR A 36 -9.94 7.56 -3.37
C THR A 36 -8.93 6.64 -4.05
N LEU A 37 -8.09 5.97 -3.27
CA LEU A 37 -7.15 4.97 -3.78
C LEU A 37 -7.73 3.56 -3.59
N TRP A 38 -7.83 2.79 -4.67
CA TRP A 38 -8.29 1.41 -4.67
C TRP A 38 -7.11 0.47 -4.93
N VAL A 39 -6.92 -0.52 -4.07
CA VAL A 39 -5.83 -1.50 -4.17
C VAL A 39 -6.35 -2.91 -3.88
N THR A 40 -5.69 -3.93 -4.42
CA THR A 40 -6.12 -5.32 -4.27
C THR A 40 -5.64 -5.96 -2.97
N LEU A 41 -4.55 -5.47 -2.40
CA LEU A 41 -3.94 -5.95 -1.17
C LEU A 41 -3.72 -4.77 -0.21
N GLU A 42 -3.76 -5.04 1.09
CA GLU A 42 -3.44 -4.07 2.12
C GLU A 42 -2.08 -3.38 1.85
N PRO A 43 -2.03 -2.04 1.81
CA PRO A 43 -0.77 -1.32 1.60
C PRO A 43 0.27 -1.62 2.66
N CYS A 44 1.52 -1.78 2.23
CA CYS A 44 2.66 -1.93 3.13
C CYS A 44 2.95 -0.60 3.88
N PRO A 45 3.82 -0.61 4.91
CA PRO A 45 4.14 0.58 5.71
C PRO A 45 4.62 1.78 4.88
N MET A 46 5.41 1.53 3.83
CA MET A 46 5.88 2.58 2.93
C MET A 46 4.72 3.24 2.17
N CYS A 47 3.83 2.44 1.60
CA CYS A 47 2.66 2.92 0.86
C CYS A 47 1.68 3.65 1.80
N ALA A 48 1.43 3.10 2.99
CA ALA A 48 0.58 3.73 3.99
C ALA A 48 1.09 5.12 4.42
N ALA A 49 2.41 5.27 4.58
CA ALA A 49 3.02 6.58 4.84
C ALA A 49 2.84 7.55 3.66
N ALA A 50 3.05 7.08 2.42
CA ALA A 50 2.84 7.91 1.23
C ALA A 50 1.37 8.34 1.07
N ILE A 51 0.42 7.47 1.40
CA ILE A 51 -1.03 7.77 1.40
C ILE A 51 -1.35 8.90 2.39
N ALA A 52 -0.78 8.85 3.58
CA ALA A 52 -0.94 9.88 4.60
C ALA A 52 -0.34 11.23 4.16
N GLU A 53 0.88 11.23 3.63
CA GLU A 53 1.55 12.44 3.15
C GLU A 53 0.82 13.07 1.95
N ALA A 54 0.31 12.23 1.03
CA ALA A 54 -0.52 12.66 -0.09
C ALA A 54 -1.92 13.15 0.33
N ARG A 55 -2.28 13.03 1.61
CA ARG A 55 -3.56 13.48 2.17
C ARG A 55 -4.78 12.86 1.47
N LEU A 56 -4.69 11.60 1.03
CA LEU A 56 -5.81 10.94 0.37
C LEU A 56 -7.07 10.96 1.25
N ALA A 57 -8.24 11.18 0.65
CA ALA A 57 -9.49 11.17 1.40
C ALA A 57 -9.84 9.76 1.87
N ARG A 58 -9.64 8.77 0.99
CA ARG A 58 -10.08 7.40 1.21
C ARG A 58 -9.09 6.39 0.64
N LEU A 59 -8.87 5.32 1.40
CA LEU A 59 -8.16 4.11 1.01
C LEU A 59 -9.14 2.94 1.03
N VAL A 60 -9.19 2.21 -0.08
CA VAL A 60 -9.98 1.00 -0.21
C VAL A 60 -9.06 -0.15 -0.62
N TYR A 61 -9.09 -1.24 0.13
CA TYR A 61 -8.30 -2.43 -0.19
C TYR A 61 -9.11 -3.73 -0.07
N ALA A 62 -8.83 -4.68 -0.96
CA ALA A 62 -9.68 -5.87 -1.09
C ALA A 62 -9.29 -7.03 -0.16
N ALA A 63 -8.00 -7.36 -0.03
CA ALA A 63 -7.50 -8.41 0.85
C ALA A 63 -6.52 -7.85 1.91
N SER A 64 -6.58 -8.40 3.12
CA SER A 64 -5.65 -8.05 4.21
C SER A 64 -4.26 -8.68 3.99
N ASP A 65 -3.20 -8.05 4.51
CA ASP A 65 -1.84 -8.60 4.52
C ASP A 65 -1.29 -8.73 5.95
N PRO A 66 -1.54 -9.87 6.62
CA PRO A 66 -1.03 -10.10 7.97
C PRO A 66 0.50 -10.10 8.11
N LYS A 67 1.24 -10.27 7.00
CA LYS A 67 2.71 -10.37 7.03
C LYS A 67 3.40 -9.05 6.70
N GLY A 68 2.88 -8.33 5.71
CA GLY A 68 3.51 -7.13 5.16
C GLY A 68 2.67 -5.87 5.23
N GLY A 69 1.42 -5.96 5.72
CA GLY A 69 0.51 -4.83 5.83
C GLY A 69 0.99 -3.78 6.82
N GLY A 70 0.69 -2.51 6.50
CA GLY A 70 1.00 -1.35 7.33
C GLY A 70 -0.22 -0.54 7.73
N VAL A 71 -1.43 -0.99 7.39
CA VAL A 71 -2.69 -0.26 7.62
C VAL A 71 -3.36 -0.78 8.88
N GLU A 72 -3.78 -2.05 8.87
CA GLU A 72 -4.37 -2.77 9.99
C GLU A 72 -3.38 -3.75 10.64
N HIS A 73 -2.42 -4.23 9.85
CA HIS A 73 -1.35 -5.10 10.29
C HIS A 73 -0.04 -4.35 10.50
N GLY A 74 0.93 -5.06 11.09
CA GLY A 74 2.27 -4.54 11.34
C GLY A 74 2.27 -3.21 12.13
N PRO A 75 2.96 -2.17 11.64
CA PRO A 75 3.15 -0.90 12.36
C PRO A 75 1.94 0.02 12.39
N ARG A 76 0.84 -0.29 11.67
CA ARG A 76 -0.42 0.49 11.68
C ARG A 76 -0.19 1.99 11.52
N ILE A 77 0.41 2.39 10.40
CA ILE A 77 1.00 3.71 10.17
C ILE A 77 0.03 4.86 10.49
N PHE A 78 -1.27 4.68 10.20
CA PHE A 78 -2.26 5.72 10.45
C PHE A 78 -2.51 6.03 11.93
N ALA A 79 -2.18 5.11 12.85
CA ALA A 79 -2.25 5.37 14.29
C ALA A 79 -1.22 6.43 14.76
N HIS A 80 -0.19 6.69 13.96
CA HIS A 80 0.89 7.63 14.26
C HIS A 80 0.99 8.77 13.24
N SER A 81 0.00 8.90 12.37
CA SER A 81 -0.03 9.87 11.29
C SER A 81 -0.80 11.14 11.67
N ARG A 82 -0.43 12.28 11.08
CA ARG A 82 -1.19 13.55 11.15
C ARG A 82 -2.39 13.59 10.20
N HIS A 83 -2.49 12.62 9.30
CA HIS A 83 -3.60 12.45 8.37
C HIS A 83 -4.03 10.99 8.35
N VAL A 84 -5.33 10.76 8.52
CA VAL A 84 -5.91 9.42 8.46
C VAL A 84 -7.01 9.45 7.40
N PRO A 85 -6.84 8.71 6.28
CA PRO A 85 -7.92 8.57 5.30
C PRO A 85 -9.08 7.75 5.91
N GLU A 86 -10.25 7.83 5.29
CA GLU A 86 -11.27 6.81 5.50
C GLU A 86 -10.75 5.48 4.95
N ILE A 87 -10.78 4.42 5.76
CA ILE A 87 -10.24 3.11 5.39
C ILE A 87 -11.40 2.13 5.23
N ILE A 88 -11.49 1.50 4.06
CA ILE A 88 -12.45 0.44 3.77
C ILE A 88 -11.69 -0.82 3.33
N GLY A 89 -11.56 -1.78 4.24
CA GLY A 89 -10.94 -3.08 3.97
C GLY A 89 -11.98 -4.16 3.62
N GLY A 90 -11.54 -5.24 2.98
CA GLY A 90 -12.28 -6.50 2.89
C GLY A 90 -13.45 -6.54 1.90
N ILE A 91 -13.57 -5.58 0.97
CA ILE A 91 -14.74 -5.47 0.05
C ILE A 91 -14.89 -6.70 -0.86
N ALA A 92 -13.79 -7.38 -1.20
CA ALA A 92 -13.79 -8.58 -2.03
C ALA A 92 -12.69 -9.54 -1.58
N GLU A 93 -12.61 -9.79 -0.26
CA GLU A 93 -11.51 -10.54 0.34
C GLU A 93 -11.39 -11.95 -0.24
N ALA A 94 -12.51 -12.66 -0.41
CA ALA A 94 -12.51 -14.01 -0.98
C ALA A 94 -12.02 -14.05 -2.44
N ASP A 95 -12.54 -13.17 -3.30
CA ASP A 95 -12.19 -13.12 -4.72
C ASP A 95 -10.74 -12.63 -4.93
N SER A 96 -10.32 -11.61 -4.18
CA SER A 96 -8.96 -11.06 -4.27
C SER A 96 -7.91 -11.98 -3.67
N ALA A 97 -8.22 -12.66 -2.56
CA ALA A 97 -7.36 -13.69 -2.01
C ALA A 97 -7.21 -14.87 -2.98
N GLY A 98 -8.27 -15.25 -3.71
CA GLY A 98 -8.21 -16.24 -4.78
C GLY A 98 -7.20 -15.85 -5.86
N LEU A 99 -7.36 -14.66 -6.44
CA LEU A 99 -6.46 -14.13 -7.48
C LEU A 99 -5.00 -14.03 -7.00
N LEU A 100 -4.77 -13.53 -5.77
CA LEU A 100 -3.43 -13.45 -5.19
C LEU A 100 -2.82 -14.84 -4.95
N ARG A 101 -3.60 -15.79 -4.42
CA ARG A 101 -3.13 -17.18 -4.20
C ARG A 101 -2.78 -17.87 -5.52
N ASP A 102 -3.57 -17.66 -6.55
CA ASP A 102 -3.35 -18.21 -7.88
C ASP A 102 -2.07 -17.64 -8.49
N PHE A 103 -1.92 -16.31 -8.45
CA PHE A 103 -0.73 -15.61 -8.93
C PHE A 103 0.56 -16.04 -8.21
N PHE A 104 0.54 -16.16 -6.88
CA PHE A 104 1.71 -16.62 -6.12
C PHE A 104 1.98 -18.13 -6.27
N ARG A 105 0.95 -18.95 -6.53
CA ARG A 105 1.13 -20.37 -6.85
C ARG A 105 1.86 -20.55 -8.17
N GLU A 106 1.50 -19.77 -9.19
CA GLU A 106 2.13 -19.82 -10.51
C GLU A 106 3.58 -19.31 -10.52
N ARG A 107 3.97 -18.52 -9.51
CA ARG A 107 5.31 -17.92 -9.42
C ARG A 107 6.25 -18.57 -8.40
N ARG A 108 5.87 -19.69 -7.78
CA ARG A 108 6.83 -20.48 -6.99
C ARG A 108 7.78 -21.21 -7.94
N PRO A 109 9.07 -20.89 -7.97
CA PRO A 109 10.04 -21.75 -8.63
C PRO A 109 10.07 -23.06 -7.84
N GLY A 110 9.98 -24.18 -8.54
CA GLY A 110 10.36 -25.48 -7.99
C GLY A 110 11.85 -25.52 -7.68
#